data_AF-A0A9N9SSI1-F1
#
_entry.id   AF-A0A9N9SSI1-F1
#
_cell.length_a   1.000
_cell.length_b   1.000
_cell.length_c   1.000
_cell.angle_alpha   90.00
_cell.angle_beta   90.00
_cell.angle_gamma   90.00
#
_symmetry.space_group_name_H-M   'P 1'
#
loop_
_entity.id
_entity.type
_entity.pdbx_description
1 polymer ?
#
loop_
_entity_poly.entity_id
_entity_poly.type
_entity_poly.pdbx_seq_one_letter_code
_entity_poly.pdbx_strand_id
1 'polypeptide(L)'
;MRVTLKIFLRILHNRVRRKCQEYLEDIQFSFRNAMGTREALFALNTLLQKCRDQIKDVFACFKDFEKAFDKVHYVKLMQILKNIEIVKFGDKY
;
A
#
# COMPACT_ATOMS: atom_id res chain seq x y z
N MET A 1 15.65 -12.75 15.99
CA MET A 1 15.79 -12.64 14.52
C MET A 1 17.18 -12.11 14.18
N ARG A 2 17.99 -12.89 13.44
CA ARG A 2 19.42 -12.60 13.16
C ARG A 2 19.58 -11.28 12.40
N VAL A 3 20.56 -10.45 12.78
CA VAL A 3 20.82 -9.12 12.17
C VAL A 3 21.04 -9.22 10.65
N THR A 4 21.71 -10.26 10.18
CA THR A 4 21.94 -10.54 8.75
C THR A 4 20.64 -10.61 7.95
N LEU A 5 19.59 -11.25 8.48
CA LEU A 5 18.29 -11.35 7.81
C LEU A 5 17.60 -10.00 7.72
N LYS A 6 17.73 -9.14 8.73
CA LYS A 6 17.18 -7.78 8.69
C LYS A 6 17.82 -6.93 7.60
N ILE A 7 19.14 -7.07 7.41
CA ILE A 7 19.87 -6.37 6.34
C ILE A 7 19.36 -6.84 4.97
N PHE A 8 19.30 -8.15 4.75
CA PHE A 8 18.80 -8.70 3.50
C PHE A 8 17.35 -8.30 3.21
N LEU A 9 16.48 -8.36 4.23
CA LEU A 9 15.09 -7.93 4.12
C LEU A 9 14.98 -6.44 3.77
N ARG A 10 15.83 -5.59 4.35
CA ARG A 10 15.83 -4.15 4.05
C ARG A 10 16.23 -3.87 2.60
N ILE A 11 17.23 -4.60 2.08
CA ILE A 11 17.64 -4.51 0.68
C ILE A 11 16.50 -4.94 -0.24
N LEU A 12 15.86 -6.08 0.04
CA LEU A 12 14.74 -6.58 -0.74
C LEU A 12 13.55 -5.60 -0.70
N HIS A 13 13.18 -5.14 0.49
CA HIS A 13 12.12 -4.17 0.69
C HIS A 13 12.33 -2.90 -0.12
N ASN A 14 13.53 -2.32 -0.10
CA ASN A 14 13.83 -1.10 -0.85
C ASN A 14 13.69 -1.29 -2.37
N ARG A 15 14.11 -2.45 -2.90
CA ARG A 15 13.99 -2.79 -4.33
C ARG A 15 12.53 -2.95 -4.76
N VAL A 16 11.75 -3.68 -3.98
CA VAL A 16 10.31 -3.92 -4.23
C VAL A 16 9.55 -2.60 -4.11
N ARG A 17 9.76 -1.86 -3.02
CA ARG A 17 9.08 -0.59 -2.74
C ARG A 17 9.24 0.42 -3.86
N ARG A 18 10.45 0.57 -4.41
CA ARG A 18 10.72 1.50 -5.51
C ARG A 18 9.82 1.22 -6.72
N LYS A 19 9.65 -0.05 -7.08
CA LYS A 19 8.78 -0.45 -8.20
C LYS A 19 7.30 -0.34 -7.84
N CYS A 20 6.89 -0.81 -6.67
CA CYS A 20 5.48 -0.72 -6.24
C CYS A 20 4.98 0.72 -6.21
N GLN A 21 5.84 1.69 -5.87
CA GLN A 21 5.45 3.10 -5.78
C GLN A 21 4.86 3.66 -7.09
N GLU A 22 5.26 3.12 -8.25
CA GLU A 22 4.72 3.49 -9.57
C GLU A 22 3.29 2.98 -9.79
N TYR A 23 2.88 1.93 -9.08
CA TYR A 23 1.58 1.28 -9.20
C TYR A 23 0.62 1.62 -8.05
N LEU A 24 1.10 2.28 -7.00
CA LEU A 24 0.26 2.68 -5.87
C LEU A 24 -0.48 3.97 -6.17
N GLU A 25 -1.79 3.95 -5.94
CA GLU A 25 -2.64 5.14 -6.07
C GLU A 25 -2.29 6.21 -5.04
N ASP A 26 -2.50 7.48 -5.41
CA ASP A 26 -2.20 8.62 -4.54
C ASP A 26 -3.13 8.75 -3.34
N ILE A 27 -4.27 8.06 -3.35
CA ILE A 27 -5.20 7.99 -2.22
C ILE A 27 -4.69 7.08 -1.08
N GLN A 28 -3.63 6.30 -1.30
CA GLN A 28 -3.06 5.48 -0.23
C GLN A 28 -2.13 6.31 0.66
N PHE A 29 -2.50 6.44 1.93
CA PHE A 29 -1.69 7.16 2.92
C PHE A 29 -0.69 6.24 3.64
N SER A 30 -1.12 5.07 4.12
CA SER A 30 -0.27 4.18 4.90
C SER A 30 0.86 3.55 4.05
N PHE A 31 2.02 3.36 4.68
CA PHE A 31 3.22 2.76 4.10
C PHE A 31 3.87 3.53 2.93
N ARG A 32 3.39 4.74 2.61
CA ARG A 32 4.06 5.66 1.68
C ARG A 32 5.01 6.59 2.45
N ASN A 33 6.03 7.09 1.76
CA ASN A 33 6.95 8.05 2.37
C ASN A 33 6.21 9.39 2.55
N ALA A 34 6.41 10.06 3.68
CA ALA A 34 5.77 11.34 4.02
C ALA A 34 4.22 11.33 4.05
N MET A 35 3.58 10.17 4.01
CA MET A 35 2.13 10.03 4.12
C MET A 35 1.82 9.22 5.39
N GLY A 36 1.24 9.88 6.38
CA GLY A 36 0.84 9.27 7.63
C GLY A 36 -0.64 9.51 7.94
N THR A 37 -1.03 9.17 9.16
CA THR A 37 -2.41 9.34 9.64
C THR A 37 -2.84 10.80 9.63
N ARG A 38 -1.91 11.73 9.86
CA ARG A 38 -2.21 13.17 9.85
C ARG A 38 -2.62 13.65 8.47
N GLU A 39 -1.90 13.22 7.43
CA GLU A 39 -2.20 13.56 6.05
C GLU A 39 -3.53 12.94 5.60
N ALA A 40 -3.82 11.70 6.03
CA ALA A 40 -5.10 11.04 5.80
C ALA A 40 -6.28 11.81 6.46
N LEU A 41 -6.11 12.20 7.73
CA LEU A 41 -7.12 12.97 8.47
C LEU A 41 -7.34 14.35 7.84
N PHE A 42 -6.26 15.01 7.43
CA PHE A 42 -6.36 16.30 6.73
C PHE A 42 -7.13 16.17 5.41
N ALA A 43 -6.86 15.14 4.61
CA ALA A 43 -7.58 14.90 3.37
C ALA A 43 -9.06 14.63 3.60
N LEU A 44 -9.40 13.80 4.61
CA LEU A 44 -10.78 13.50 5.00
C LEU A 44 -11.52 14.76 5.46
N ASN A 45 -10.93 15.56 6.35
CA ASN A 45 -11.53 16.82 6.82
C ASN A 45 -11.75 17.79 5.67
N THR A 46 -10.78 17.91 4.75
CA THR A 46 -10.91 18.75 3.56
C THR A 46 -12.08 18.30 2.67
N LEU A 47 -12.24 16.99 2.48
CA LEU A 47 -13.33 16.43 1.68
C LEU A 47 -14.70 16.68 2.34
N LEU A 48 -14.80 16.45 3.65
CA LEU A 48 -16.02 16.72 4.42
C LEU A 48 -16.43 18.19 4.37
N GLN A 49 -15.47 19.10 4.50
CA GLN A 49 -15.74 20.54 4.41
C GLN A 49 -16.27 20.92 3.03
N LYS A 50 -15.64 20.43 1.95
CA LYS A 50 -16.11 20.69 0.57
C LYS A 50 -17.53 20.17 0.32
N CYS A 51 -17.86 18.98 0.81
CA CYS A 51 -19.21 18.45 0.70
C CYS A 51 -20.22 19.31 1.46
N ARG A 52 -19.87 19.77 2.66
CA ARG A 52 -20.69 20.68 3.45
C ARG A 52 -20.93 22.01 2.73
N ASP A 53 -19.88 22.61 2.16
CA ASP A 53 -19.96 23.89 1.44
C ASP A 53 -20.82 23.77 0.17
N GLN A 54 -20.83 22.60 -0.46
CA GLN A 54 -21.65 22.30 -1.64
C GLN A 54 -23.04 21.76 -1.32
N ILE A 55 -23.41 21.63 -0.03
CA ILE A 55 -24.67 21.03 0.43
C ILE A 55 -24.89 19.64 -0.22
N LYS A 56 -23.85 18.81 -0.16
CA LYS A 56 -23.90 17.42 -0.62
C LYS A 56 -23.90 16.45 0.55
N ASP A 57 -24.74 15.44 0.47
CA ASP A 57 -24.73 14.34 1.40
C ASP A 57 -23.40 13.58 1.33
N VAL A 58 -22.90 13.15 2.49
CA VAL A 58 -21.68 12.36 2.62
C VAL A 58 -22.01 11.01 3.21
N PHE A 59 -21.59 9.95 2.54
CA PHE A 59 -21.65 8.58 3.04
C PHE A 59 -20.23 8.06 3.23
N ALA A 60 -19.94 7.53 4.42
CA ALA A 60 -18.65 6.92 4.74
C ALA A 60 -18.83 5.43 5.02
N CYS A 61 -17.94 4.60 4.46
CA CYS A 61 -17.87 3.17 4.73
C CYS A 61 -16.46 2.84 5.25
N PHE A 62 -16.39 2.30 6.46
CA PHE A 62 -15.14 1.88 7.08
C PHE A 62 -14.94 0.40 6.82
N LYS A 63 -13.92 0.08 6.02
CA LYS A 63 -13.54 -1.31 5.73
C LYS A 63 -12.28 -1.66 6.51
N ASP A 64 -12.43 -2.57 7.46
CA ASP A 64 -11.29 -3.15 8.19
C ASP A 64 -11.15 -4.64 7.85
N PHE A 65 -9.91 -5.10 7.70
CA PHE A 65 -9.60 -6.47 7.32
C PHE A 65 -9.06 -7.24 8.51
N GLU A 66 -9.80 -8.26 8.95
CA GLU A 66 -9.35 -9.15 10.02
C GLU A 66 -8.10 -9.91 9.60
N LYS A 67 -6.99 -9.74 10.35
CA LYS A 67 -5.69 -10.41 10.11
C LYS A 67 -5.19 -10.25 8.67
N ALA A 68 -5.16 -9.00 8.19
CA ALA A 68 -4.84 -8.65 6.80
C ALA A 68 -3.56 -9.29 6.24
N PHE A 69 -2.51 -9.47 7.07
CA PHE A 69 -1.25 -10.09 6.64
C PHE A 69 -1.28 -11.62 6.67
N ASP A 70 -2.09 -12.24 7.52
CA ASP A 70 -2.19 -13.70 7.62
C ASP A 70 -3.11 -14.28 6.54
N LYS A 71 -4.11 -13.50 6.10
CA LYS A 71 -5.12 -13.92 5.10
C LYS A 71 -4.72 -13.62 3.65
N VAL A 72 -3.45 -13.30 3.38
CA VAL A 72 -2.97 -12.99 2.02
C VAL A 72 -2.91 -14.27 1.18
N HIS A 73 -3.58 -14.26 0.02
CA HIS A 73 -3.49 -15.37 -0.93
C HIS A 73 -2.18 -15.31 -1.72
N TYR A 74 -1.16 -16.07 -1.29
CA TYR A 74 0.20 -15.99 -1.83
C TYR A 74 0.31 -16.20 -3.34
N VAL A 75 -0.42 -17.17 -3.92
CA VAL A 75 -0.38 -17.40 -5.38
C VAL A 75 -0.83 -16.16 -6.16
N LYS A 76 -1.92 -15.51 -5.72
CA LYS A 76 -2.44 -14.29 -6.33
C LYS A 76 -1.48 -13.12 -6.13
N LEU A 77 -0.88 -12.99 -4.94
CA LEU A 77 0.15 -11.98 -4.70
C LEU A 77 1.34 -12.15 -5.66
N MET A 78 1.84 -13.37 -5.84
CA MET A 78 2.97 -13.64 -6.74
C MET A 78 2.63 -13.36 -8.21
N GLN A 79 1.41 -13.68 -8.66
CA GLN A 79 0.93 -13.31 -9.98
C GLN A 79 0.94 -11.79 -10.18
N ILE A 80 0.42 -11.03 -9.21
CA ILE A 80 0.43 -9.56 -9.26
C ILE A 80 1.87 -9.04 -9.33
N LEU A 81 2.76 -9.53 -8.47
CA LEU A 81 4.18 -9.12 -8.43
C LEU A 81 4.93 -9.46 -9.74
N LYS A 82 4.56 -10.56 -10.42
CA LYS A 82 5.10 -10.90 -11.74
C LYS A 82 4.60 -9.93 -12.81
N ASN A 83 3.31 -9.58 -12.78
CA ASN A 83 2.70 -8.66 -13.75
C ASN A 83 3.30 -7.25 -13.69
N ILE A 84 3.68 -6.77 -12.49
CA ILE A 84 4.36 -5.48 -12.31
C ILE A 84 5.90 -5.58 -12.41
N GLU A 85 6.39 -6.70 -12.96
CA GLU A 85 7.80 -7.00 -13.20
C GLU A 85 8.74 -6.87 -11.99
N ILE A 86 8.22 -7.01 -10.77
CA ILE A 86 9.04 -6.98 -9.55
C ILE A 86 9.78 -8.30 -9.38
N VAL A 87 9.12 -9.39 -9.71
CA VAL A 87 9.69 -10.73 -9.64
C VAL A 87 9.92 -11.22 -11.07
N LYS A 88 11.17 -11.16 -11.52
CA LYS A 88 11.65 -11.87 -12.72
C LYS A 88 12.25 -13.18 -12.25
N PHE A 89 11.44 -14.23 -12.15
CA PHE A 89 12.02 -15.58 -12.18
C PHE A 89 12.55 -15.77 -13.60
N GLY A 90 13.82 -16.15 -13.72
CA GLY A 90 14.36 -16.53 -15.01
C GLY A 90 13.54 -17.72 -15.52
N ASP A 91 13.05 -17.64 -16.75
CA ASP A 91 12.56 -18.79 -17.52
C ASP A 91 13.73 -19.74 -17.91
N LYS A 92 14.70 -19.90 -17.02
CA LYS A 92 15.86 -20.76 -17.14
C LYS A 92 16.10 -21.36 -15.76
N TYR A 93 15.36 -22.43 -15.49
CA TYR A 93 15.73 -23.71 -14.85
C TYR A 93 14.44 -24.34 -14.33
#